data_AF-A0A7C9N0M4-F1
#
_entry.id   AF-A0A7C9N0M4-F1
#
_cell.length_a   1.000
_cell.length_b   1.000
_cell.length_c   1.000
_cell.angle_alpha   90.00
_cell.angle_beta   90.00
_cell.angle_gamma   90.00
#
_symmetry.space_group_name_H-M   'P 1'
#
loop_
_entity.id
_entity.type
_entity.pdbx_description
1 polymer ?
#
loop_
_entity_poly.entity_id
_entity_poly.type
_entity_poly.pdbx_seq_one_letter_code
_entity_poly.pdbx_strand_id
1 'polypeptide(L)'
;MGLLSVVAAAVAAWIFGAVWYGIIGKQWMEASGLTEETVNRKHPAPYIVSFICTLLVAGMTRHIFSGSGIETVGAGVISGLGLGLFVAAPWVATNVMFSERPRSLIWMDGAYPTIGMAIMGAVLVLF
;
A
#
# COMPACT_ATOMS: atom_id res chain seq x y z
N MET A 1 2.09 10.08 -18.57
CA MET A 1 1.30 9.71 -17.37
C MET A 1 0.02 10.54 -17.29
N GLY A 2 -1.09 10.02 -17.81
CA GLY A 2 -2.41 10.68 -17.73
C GLY A 2 -3.15 10.43 -16.41
N LEU A 3 -4.33 11.02 -16.23
CA LEU A 3 -5.19 10.75 -15.06
C LEU A 3 -5.60 9.26 -14.98
N LEU A 4 -5.73 8.61 -16.14
CA LEU A 4 -6.04 7.19 -16.24
C LEU A 4 -4.95 6.30 -15.60
N SER A 5 -3.67 6.68 -15.70
CA SER A 5 -2.59 5.88 -15.09
C SER A 5 -2.61 5.96 -13.56
N VAL A 6 -3.07 7.08 -12.99
CA VAL A 6 -3.27 7.23 -11.53
C VAL A 6 -4.35 6.27 -11.04
N VAL A 7 -5.50 6.25 -11.71
CA VAL A 7 -6.62 5.37 -11.33
C VAL A 7 -6.22 3.90 -11.50
N ALA A 8 -5.59 3.55 -12.62
CA ALA A 8 -5.11 2.19 -12.87
C ALA A 8 -4.08 1.73 -11.81
N ALA A 9 -3.12 2.59 -11.47
CA ALA A 9 -2.12 2.29 -10.46
C ALA A 9 -2.73 2.14 -9.06
N ALA A 10 -3.71 2.97 -8.72
CA ALA A 10 -4.44 2.87 -7.46
C ALA A 10 -5.21 1.54 -7.37
N VAL A 11 -5.94 1.18 -8.43
CA VAL A 11 -6.66 -0.10 -8.51
C VAL A 11 -5.71 -1.29 -8.39
N ALA A 12 -4.58 -1.27 -9.11
CA ALA A 12 -3.60 -2.35 -9.05
C ALA A 12 -3.02 -2.54 -7.64
N ALA A 13 -2.62 -1.46 -6.98
CA ALA A 13 -2.09 -1.50 -5.62
C ALA A 13 -3.16 -1.88 -4.58
N TRP A 14 -4.40 -1.45 -4.76
CA TRP A 14 -5.51 -1.76 -3.87
C TRP A 14 -5.94 -3.24 -3.98
N ILE A 15 -6.02 -3.78 -5.20
CA ILE A 15 -6.24 -5.22 -5.42
C ILE A 15 -5.10 -6.03 -4.82
N PHE A 16 -3.85 -5.59 -4.99
CA PHE A 16 -2.72 -6.23 -4.32
C PHE A 16 -2.89 -6.26 -2.80
N GLY A 17 -3.35 -5.17 -2.18
CA GLY A 17 -3.65 -5.14 -0.75
C GLY A 17 -4.70 -6.17 -0.35
N ALA A 18 -5.79 -6.29 -1.12
CA ALA A 18 -6.81 -7.31 -0.87
C ALA A 18 -6.24 -8.74 -0.99
N VAL A 19 -5.38 -9.01 -1.97
CA VAL A 19 -4.70 -10.30 -2.13
C VAL A 19 -3.73 -10.56 -0.97
N TRP A 20 -2.91 -9.58 -0.60
CA TRP A 20 -1.94 -9.68 0.49
C TRP A 20 -2.62 -10.06 1.79
N TYR A 21 -3.60 -9.27 2.24
CA TYR A 21 -4.35 -9.55 3.46
C TYR A 21 -5.30 -10.75 3.33
N GLY A 22 -5.65 -11.18 2.12
CA GLY A 22 -6.31 -12.46 1.90
C GLY A 22 -5.41 -13.66 2.20
N ILE A 23 -4.12 -13.56 1.86
CA ILE A 23 -3.13 -14.64 2.08
C ILE A 23 -2.69 -14.70 3.54
N ILE A 24 -2.35 -13.56 4.14
CA ILE A 24 -1.81 -13.49 5.52
C ILE A 24 -2.89 -13.14 6.57
N GLY A 25 -4.17 -13.14 6.19
CA GLY A 25 -5.24 -12.57 6.98
C GLY A 25 -5.41 -13.18 8.37
N LYS A 26 -5.22 -14.49 8.50
CA LYS A 26 -5.33 -15.16 9.81
C LYS A 26 -4.27 -14.68 10.79
N GLN A 27 -3.01 -14.67 10.37
CA GLN A 27 -1.87 -14.22 11.17
C GLN A 27 -1.97 -12.72 11.48
N TRP A 28 -2.44 -11.93 10.51
CA TRP A 28 -2.65 -10.50 10.69
C TRP A 28 -3.78 -10.18 11.68
N MET A 29 -4.90 -10.92 11.62
CA MET A 29 -6.01 -10.76 12.56
C MET A 29 -5.57 -11.12 13.98
N GLU A 30 -4.89 -12.26 14.15
CA GLU A 30 -4.35 -12.70 15.45
C GLU A 30 -3.41 -11.65 16.05
N ALA A 31 -2.44 -11.16 15.27
CA ALA A 31 -1.52 -10.10 15.70
C ALA A 31 -2.23 -8.75 15.94
N SER A 32 -3.38 -8.53 15.33
CA SER A 32 -4.21 -7.33 15.55
C SER A 32 -5.20 -7.49 16.70
N GLY A 33 -5.26 -8.65 17.37
CA GLY A 33 -6.24 -8.94 18.41
C GLY A 33 -7.68 -8.99 17.88
N LEU A 34 -7.86 -9.27 16.59
CA LEU A 34 -9.16 -9.35 15.92
C LEU A 34 -9.60 -10.81 15.79
N THR A 35 -10.92 -11.04 15.82
CA THR A 35 -11.55 -12.33 15.56
C THR A 35 -12.54 -12.19 14.42
N GLU A 36 -12.96 -13.30 13.80
CA GLU A 36 -13.98 -13.24 12.74
C GLU A 36 -15.31 -12.66 13.25
N GLU A 37 -15.59 -12.79 14.54
CA GLU A 37 -16.80 -12.27 15.18
C GLU A 37 -16.72 -10.75 15.40
N THR A 38 -15.53 -10.20 15.67
CA THR A 38 -15.35 -8.75 15.88
C THR A 38 -15.22 -7.96 14.57
N VAL A 39 -14.93 -8.63 13.45
CA VAL A 39 -14.76 -7.99 12.14
C VAL A 39 -16.09 -7.90 11.39
N ASN A 40 -16.66 -6.69 11.32
CA ASN A 40 -17.83 -6.43 10.49
C ASN A 40 -17.45 -6.24 9.01
N ARG A 41 -17.38 -7.35 8.26
CA ARG A 41 -17.08 -7.35 6.81
C ARG A 41 -18.15 -6.65 5.95
N LYS A 42 -19.35 -6.43 6.47
CA LYS A 42 -20.43 -5.71 5.77
C LYS A 42 -20.28 -4.19 5.87
N HIS A 43 -19.48 -3.70 6.82
CA HIS A 43 -19.26 -2.27 6.98
C HIS A 43 -18.38 -1.74 5.84
N PRO A 44 -18.88 -0.89 4.93
CA PRO A 44 -18.18 -0.55 3.71
C PRO A 44 -17.03 0.44 3.90
N ALA A 45 -16.98 1.15 5.03
CA ALA A 45 -16.08 2.29 5.22
C ALA A 45 -14.58 1.96 5.04
N PRO A 46 -14.02 0.86 5.60
CA PRO A 46 -12.60 0.54 5.42
C PRO A 46 -12.23 0.33 3.94
N TYR A 47 -13.11 -0.26 3.15
CA TYR A 47 -12.88 -0.49 1.72
C TYR A 47 -12.89 0.81 0.92
N ILE A 48 -13.86 1.70 1.20
CA ILE A 48 -13.96 3.01 0.53
C ILE A 48 -12.79 3.90 0.93
N VAL A 49 -12.51 4.02 2.22
CA VAL A 49 -11.43 4.87 2.74
C VAL A 49 -10.08 4.39 2.24
N SER A 50 -9.80 3.08 2.29
CA SER A 50 -8.54 2.55 1.78
C SER A 50 -8.36 2.83 0.29
N PHE A 51 -9.40 2.65 -0.53
CA PHE A 51 -9.31 2.95 -1.97
C PHE A 51 -9.03 4.44 -2.23
N ILE A 52 -9.71 5.35 -1.54
CA ILE A 52 -9.47 6.80 -1.65
C ILE A 52 -8.04 7.13 -1.24
N CYS A 53 -7.56 6.58 -0.11
CA CYS A 53 -6.19 6.78 0.33
C CYS A 53 -5.18 6.26 -0.70
N THR A 54 -5.38 5.07 -1.27
CA THR A 54 -4.51 4.53 -2.32
C THR A 54 -4.53 5.40 -3.57
N LEU A 55 -5.67 5.99 -3.94
CA LEU A 55 -5.78 6.92 -5.06
C LEU A 55 -5.00 8.22 -4.81
N LEU A 56 -5.05 8.77 -3.59
CA LEU A 56 -4.26 9.94 -3.21
C LEU A 56 -2.75 9.64 -3.25
N VAL A 57 -2.34 8.46 -2.75
CA VAL A 57 -0.95 8.01 -2.83
C VAL A 57 -0.52 7.90 -4.29
N ALA A 58 -1.30 7.27 -5.16
CA ALA A 58 -1.00 7.16 -6.59
C ALA A 58 -0.86 8.53 -7.27
N GLY A 59 -1.74 9.49 -6.93
CA GLY A 59 -1.68 10.86 -7.43
C GLY A 59 -0.39 11.57 -7.02
N MET A 60 0.01 11.45 -5.75
CA MET A 60 1.25 12.04 -5.26
C MET A 60 2.48 11.35 -5.83
N THR A 61 2.48 10.01 -5.94
CA THR A 61 3.57 9.27 -6.58
C THR A 61 3.74 9.67 -8.04
N ARG A 62 2.64 9.87 -8.80
CA ARG A 62 2.72 10.45 -10.15
C ARG A 62 3.37 11.82 -10.15
N HIS A 63 2.98 12.70 -9.23
CA HIS A 63 3.55 14.05 -9.13
C HIS A 63 5.06 13.99 -8.89
N ILE A 64 5.50 13.13 -7.95
CA ILE A 64 6.92 12.89 -7.66
C ILE A 64 7.63 12.36 -8.91
N PHE A 65 7.08 11.33 -9.57
CA PHE A 65 7.71 10.71 -10.74
C PHE A 65 7.87 11.71 -11.90
N SER A 66 6.85 12.54 -12.12
CA SER A 66 6.90 13.60 -13.14
C SER A 66 7.94 14.68 -12.80
N GLY A 67 8.10 15.03 -11.51
CA GLY A 67 9.11 16.00 -11.07
C GLY A 67 10.54 15.45 -11.07
N SER A 68 10.68 14.13 -10.92
CA SER A 68 11.98 13.44 -10.85
C SER A 68 12.42 12.80 -12.17
N GLY A 69 11.67 12.96 -13.26
CA GLY A 69 12.01 12.38 -14.57
C GLY A 69 11.93 10.86 -14.63
N ILE A 70 11.05 10.24 -13.83
CA ILE A 70 10.88 8.79 -13.79
C ILE A 70 9.90 8.38 -14.90
N GLU A 71 10.45 7.87 -16.00
CA GLU A 71 9.68 7.56 -17.21
C GLU A 71 9.70 6.08 -17.61
N THR A 72 10.56 5.26 -16.99
CA THR A 72 10.70 3.84 -17.33
C THR A 72 10.08 2.94 -16.27
N VAL A 73 9.55 1.78 -16.68
CA VAL A 73 8.97 0.77 -15.76
C VAL A 73 9.96 0.34 -14.69
N GLY A 74 11.23 0.11 -15.05
CA GLY A 74 12.28 -0.26 -14.09
C GLY A 74 12.50 0.82 -13.04
N ALA A 75 12.62 2.09 -13.46
CA ALA A 75 12.75 3.21 -12.53
C ALA A 75 11.49 3.38 -11.67
N GLY A 76 10.30 3.23 -12.24
CA GLY A 76 9.04 3.30 -11.51
C GLY A 76 8.91 2.22 -10.42
N VAL A 77 9.29 0.98 -10.73
CA VAL A 77 9.34 -0.12 -9.74
C VAL A 77 10.33 0.19 -8.63
N ILE A 78 11.56 0.58 -8.96
CA ILE A 78 12.62 0.86 -7.98
C ILE A 78 12.25 2.04 -7.09
N SER A 79 11.75 3.13 -7.67
CA SER A 79 11.30 4.30 -6.92
C SER A 79 10.08 4.00 -6.06
N GLY A 80 9.13 3.20 -6.57
CA GLY A 80 7.99 2.71 -5.80
C GLY A 80 8.40 1.84 -4.61
N LEU A 81 9.29 0.87 -4.82
CA LEU A 81 9.93 0.08 -3.77
C LEU A 81 10.63 0.97 -2.75
N GLY A 82 11.38 1.98 -3.22
CA GLY A 82 12.10 2.91 -2.37
C GLY A 82 11.17 3.71 -1.46
N LEU A 83 10.09 4.26 -2.01
CA LEU A 83 9.08 4.98 -1.23
C LEU A 83 8.41 4.04 -0.21
N GLY A 84 8.05 2.84 -0.61
CA GLY A 84 7.39 1.92 0.30
C GLY A 84 8.33 1.39 1.41
N LEU A 85 9.56 0.99 1.05
CA LEU A 85 10.53 0.40 1.97
C LEU A 85 11.19 1.43 2.89
N PHE A 86 11.53 2.61 2.39
CA PHE A 86 12.30 3.61 3.13
C PHE A 86 11.47 4.79 3.63
N VAL A 87 10.20 4.91 3.25
CA VAL A 87 9.29 5.94 3.78
C VAL A 87 8.11 5.31 4.51
N ALA A 88 7.34 4.45 3.84
CA ALA A 88 6.13 3.89 4.43
C ALA A 88 6.44 2.87 5.55
N ALA A 89 7.30 1.90 5.30
CA ALA A 89 7.61 0.85 6.28
C ALA A 89 8.23 1.37 7.59
N PRO A 90 9.16 2.36 7.60
CA PRO A 90 9.64 2.96 8.83
C PRO A 90 8.53 3.66 9.63
N TRP A 91 7.60 4.35 8.94
CA TRP A 91 6.46 4.98 9.59
C TRP A 91 5.48 3.95 10.19
N VAL A 92 5.30 2.82 9.53
CA VAL A 92 4.54 1.69 10.10
C VAL A 92 5.25 1.14 11.32
N ALA A 93 6.56 0.93 11.25
CA ALA A 93 7.35 0.41 12.36
C ALA A 93 7.25 1.30 13.60
N THR A 94 7.39 2.63 13.43
CA THR A 94 7.24 3.57 14.54
C THR A 94 5.84 3.51 15.14
N ASN A 95 4.78 3.55 14.33
CA ASN A 95 3.41 3.49 14.83
C ASN A 95 3.11 2.19 15.58
N VAL A 96 3.58 1.04 15.09
CA VAL A 96 3.42 -0.25 15.78
C VAL A 96 4.14 -0.25 17.12
N MET A 97 5.39 0.23 17.15
CA MET A 97 6.20 0.26 18.38
C MET A 97 5.63 1.20 19.43
N PHE A 98 5.19 2.41 19.06
CA PHE A 98 4.60 3.38 20.00
C PHE A 98 3.19 3.00 20.45
N SER A 99 2.46 2.22 19.66
CA SER A 99 1.13 1.73 20.04
C SER A 99 1.18 0.42 20.84
N GLU A 100 2.38 -0.06 21.21
CA GLU A 100 2.61 -1.33 21.91
C GLU A 100 1.94 -2.53 21.23
N ARG A 101 1.77 -2.47 19.91
CA ARG A 101 1.17 -3.56 19.13
C ARG A 101 2.22 -4.63 18.83
N PRO A 102 1.81 -5.87 18.54
CA PRO A 102 2.75 -6.95 18.23
C PRO A 102 3.71 -6.60 17.09
N ARG A 103 5.01 -6.81 17.32
CA ARG A 103 6.08 -6.50 16.34
C ARG A 103 5.95 -7.27 15.03
N SER A 104 5.19 -8.36 15.01
CA SER A 104 4.85 -9.09 13.79
C SER A 104 4.08 -8.21 12.79
N LEU A 105 3.35 -7.19 13.24
CA LEU A 105 2.68 -6.24 12.35
C LEU A 105 3.67 -5.38 11.56
N ILE A 106 4.90 -5.18 12.03
CA ILE A 106 5.90 -4.36 11.31
C ILE A 106 6.21 -4.97 9.95
N TRP A 107 6.40 -6.29 9.88
CA TRP A 107 6.69 -6.93 8.59
C TRP A 107 5.41 -7.11 7.76
N MET A 108 4.26 -7.41 8.37
CA MET A 108 2.99 -7.58 7.64
C MET A 108 2.48 -6.27 7.03
N ASP A 109 2.40 -5.22 7.84
CA ASP A 109 1.89 -3.90 7.45
C ASP A 109 2.98 -3.02 6.82
N GLY A 110 4.27 -3.36 6.97
CA GLY A 110 5.38 -2.68 6.31
C GLY A 110 5.72 -3.25 4.93
N ALA A 111 5.63 -4.57 4.73
CA ALA A 111 5.85 -5.18 3.42
C ALA A 111 4.69 -4.89 2.45
N TYR A 112 3.46 -4.78 2.95
CA TYR A 112 2.29 -4.40 2.15
C TYR A 112 2.51 -3.11 1.33
N PRO A 113 2.78 -1.93 1.94
CA PRO A 113 2.99 -0.70 1.18
C PRO A 113 4.28 -0.78 0.36
N THR A 114 5.29 -1.53 0.80
CA THR A 114 6.53 -1.73 0.03
C THR A 114 6.26 -2.34 -1.35
N ILE A 115 5.56 -3.47 -1.39
CA ILE A 115 5.26 -4.17 -2.63
C ILE A 115 4.14 -3.44 -3.39
N GLY A 116 3.13 -2.93 -2.69
CA GLY A 116 2.04 -2.16 -3.29
C GLY A 116 2.53 -0.91 -4.02
N MET A 117 3.50 -0.18 -3.47
CA MET A 117 4.08 0.99 -4.12
C MET A 117 4.99 0.62 -5.30
N ALA A 118 5.64 -0.55 -5.28
CA ALA A 118 6.36 -1.07 -6.44
C ALA A 118 5.43 -1.31 -7.64
N ILE A 119 4.29 -1.98 -7.38
CA ILE A 119 3.25 -2.25 -8.38
C ILE A 119 2.64 -0.94 -8.89
N MET A 120 2.32 -0.03 -7.97
CA MET A 120 1.82 1.30 -8.31
C MET A 120 2.80 2.06 -9.21
N GLY A 121 4.08 2.07 -8.84
CA GLY A 121 5.14 2.72 -9.59
C GLY A 121 5.33 2.14 -10.98
N ALA A 122 5.25 0.82 -11.13
CA ALA A 122 5.24 0.16 -12.43
C ALA A 122 4.07 0.63 -13.29
N VAL A 123 2.85 0.60 -12.74
CA VAL A 123 1.63 0.90 -13.49
C VAL A 123 1.56 2.38 -13.89
N LEU A 124 2.05 3.28 -13.02
CA LEU A 124 2.06 4.71 -13.30
C LEU A 124 2.84 5.06 -14.56
N VAL A 125 3.84 4.26 -14.93
CA VAL A 125 4.76 4.52 -16.04
C VAL A 125 4.56 3.60 -17.25
N LEU A 126 3.53 2.73 -17.23
CA LEU A 126 3.24 1.82 -18.34
C LEU A 126 2.67 2.52 -19.59
N PHE A 127 2.05 3.71 -19.44
CA PHE A 127 1.37 4.44 -20.53
C PHE A 127 1.18 5.95 -20.26
#